data_AF-A0A9N8EYD5-F1
#
_entry.id   AF-A0A9N8EYD5-F1
#
_cell.length_a   1.000
_cell.length_b   1.000
_cell.length_c   1.000
_cell.angle_alpha   90.00
_cell.angle_beta   90.00
_cell.angle_gamma   90.00
#
_symmetry.space_group_name_H-M   'P 1'
#
loop_
_entity.id
_entity.type
_entity.pdbx_description
1 polymer ?
#
loop_
_entity_poly.entity_id
_entity_poly.type
_entity_poly.pdbx_seq_one_letter_code
_entity_poly.pdbx_strand_id
1 'polypeptide(L)'
;MPEIVDAPLTEKGRQQALLLQSVVKEMSTKPNLVVLSPNCRAIQTGLLVFEELLEAGIPFLAHEMVREETGIHVCDKRRPKSRQMKEFPQVDFGLLESDDDVIFRNDHRETKAEVGGRVYKFMEWLSGRDEKVVGVASHSGWLLTVFNGICECDEKLKGWFQTGEMRSVKLSFVRK
;
A
#
# COMPACT_ATOMS: atom_id res chain seq x y z
N MET A 1 -22.01 -16.68 -5.54
CA MET A 1 -21.49 -15.91 -4.39
C MET A 1 -21.04 -14.59 -4.97
N PRO A 2 -21.65 -13.42 -4.66
CA PRO A 2 -21.14 -12.17 -5.19
C PRO A 2 -19.67 -12.10 -4.80
N GLU A 3 -18.80 -12.19 -5.80
CA GLU A 3 -17.37 -12.04 -5.64
C GLU A 3 -17.18 -10.66 -5.00
N ILE A 4 -16.65 -10.63 -3.78
CA ILE A 4 -16.55 -9.38 -3.02
C ILE A 4 -15.45 -8.55 -3.69
N VAL A 5 -15.88 -7.72 -4.65
CA VAL A 5 -15.03 -6.70 -5.28
C VAL A 5 -14.43 -5.84 -4.18
N ASP A 6 -13.13 -5.63 -4.26
CA ASP A 6 -12.38 -4.80 -3.32
C ASP A 6 -12.65 -5.16 -1.84
N ALA A 7 -12.40 -6.41 -1.49
CA ALA A 7 -12.78 -6.97 -0.20
C ALA A 7 -12.25 -6.13 0.99
N PRO A 8 -13.11 -5.82 1.98
CA PRO A 8 -12.69 -5.12 3.20
C PRO A 8 -11.91 -6.05 4.13
N LEU A 9 -11.32 -5.49 5.18
CA LEU A 9 -10.74 -6.27 6.27
C LEU A 9 -11.80 -7.11 6.98
N THR A 10 -11.43 -8.35 7.27
CA THR A 10 -12.10 -9.21 8.24
C THR A 10 -11.83 -8.72 9.66
N GLU A 11 -12.60 -9.21 10.64
CA GLU A 11 -12.37 -8.89 12.05
C GLU A 11 -10.95 -9.27 12.51
N LYS A 12 -10.48 -10.46 12.12
CA LYS A 12 -9.09 -10.87 12.37
C LYS A 12 -8.07 -9.88 11.80
N GLY A 13 -8.31 -9.41 10.56
CA GLY A 13 -7.44 -8.43 9.92
C GLY A 13 -7.42 -7.08 10.64
N ARG A 14 -8.57 -6.64 11.18
CA ARG A 14 -8.64 -5.43 12.01
C ARG A 14 -7.86 -5.56 13.30
N GLN A 15 -8.01 -6.68 14.00
CA GLN A 15 -7.26 -6.97 15.22
C GLN A 15 -5.74 -6.99 14.96
N GLN A 16 -5.31 -7.62 13.87
CA GLN A 16 -3.90 -7.61 13.46
C GLN A 16 -3.39 -6.19 13.19
N ALA A 17 -4.18 -5.34 12.53
CA ALA A 17 -3.82 -3.94 12.28
C ALA A 17 -3.72 -3.13 13.58
N LEU A 18 -4.67 -3.32 14.52
CA LEU A 18 -4.65 -2.65 15.82
C LEU A 18 -3.42 -3.02 16.65
N LEU A 19 -2.97 -4.27 16.60
CA LEU A 19 -1.76 -4.71 17.30
C LEU A 19 -0.48 -4.00 16.82
N LEU A 20 -0.46 -3.50 15.59
CA LEU A 20 0.68 -2.76 15.06
C LEU A 20 0.72 -1.29 15.52
N GLN A 21 -0.34 -0.77 16.13
CA GLN A 21 -0.34 0.61 16.65
C GLN A 21 0.75 0.81 17.72
N SER A 22 1.01 -0.18 18.57
CA SER A 22 2.09 -0.09 19.57
C SER A 22 3.47 0.00 18.91
N VAL A 23 3.68 -0.73 17.81
CA VAL A 23 4.92 -0.66 17.03
C VAL A 23 5.15 0.76 16.53
N VAL A 24 4.12 1.41 15.96
CA VAL A 24 4.20 2.80 15.48
C VAL A 24 4.45 3.78 16.63
N LYS A 25 3.81 3.57 17.79
CA LYS A 25 4.01 4.38 19.00
C LYS A 25 5.44 4.34 19.50
N GLU A 26 6.07 3.16 19.46
CA GLU A 26 7.44 2.91 19.93
C GLU A 26 8.52 3.34 18.91
N MET A 27 8.15 3.75 17.69
CA MET A 27 9.11 4.24 16.70
C MET A 27 9.79 5.52 17.19
N SER A 28 11.12 5.52 17.21
CA SER A 28 11.94 6.70 17.54
C SER A 28 11.74 7.85 16.55
N THR A 29 11.46 7.55 15.29
CA THR A 29 11.09 8.52 14.26
C THR A 29 9.85 8.02 13.54
N LYS A 30 8.74 8.74 13.73
CA LYS A 30 7.45 8.41 13.13
C LYS A 30 7.41 8.85 11.66
N PRO A 31 6.65 8.15 10.81
CA PRO A 31 6.37 8.61 9.46
C PRO A 31 5.76 10.01 9.43
N ASN A 32 6.20 10.84 8.47
CA ASN A 32 5.61 12.13 8.17
C ASN A 32 4.82 12.14 6.84
N LEU A 33 4.60 10.95 6.28
CA LEU A 33 3.69 10.66 5.18
C LEU A 33 3.26 9.18 5.29
N VAL A 34 2.00 8.90 5.01
CA VAL A 34 1.49 7.53 4.84
C VAL A 34 0.95 7.36 3.43
N VAL A 35 1.41 6.32 2.73
CA VAL A 35 0.93 5.94 1.40
C VAL A 35 0.11 4.66 1.50
N LEU A 36 -1.06 4.67 0.90
CA LEU A 36 -2.02 3.57 0.93
C LEU A 36 -2.24 3.04 -0.48
N SER A 37 -2.28 1.72 -0.62
CA SER A 37 -2.94 1.13 -1.79
C SER A 37 -4.43 1.50 -1.79
N PRO A 38 -5.02 1.88 -2.94
CA PRO A 38 -6.43 2.21 -3.06
C PRO A 38 -7.36 0.98 -3.01
N ASN A 39 -6.87 -0.18 -2.55
CA ASN A 39 -7.73 -1.32 -2.22
C ASN A 39 -8.24 -1.18 -0.79
N CYS A 40 -9.53 -1.41 -0.58
CA CYS A 40 -10.25 -1.18 0.69
C CYS A 40 -9.54 -1.76 1.91
N ARG A 41 -9.11 -3.03 1.84
CA ARG A 41 -8.36 -3.70 2.91
C ARG A 41 -7.08 -2.96 3.30
N ALA A 42 -6.32 -2.43 2.34
CA ALA A 42 -5.07 -1.74 2.60
C ALA A 42 -5.31 -0.33 3.17
N ILE A 43 -6.34 0.38 2.68
CA ILE A 43 -6.78 1.65 3.26
C ILE A 43 -7.15 1.44 4.73
N GLN A 44 -8.01 0.46 5.01
CA GLN A 44 -8.45 0.16 6.38
C GLN A 44 -7.27 -0.25 7.27
N THR A 45 -6.33 -1.06 6.77
CA THR A 45 -5.12 -1.40 7.53
C THR A 45 -4.32 -0.15 7.86
N GLY A 46 -3.99 0.69 6.87
CA GLY A 46 -3.16 1.88 7.09
C GLY A 46 -3.81 2.88 8.05
N LEU A 47 -5.12 3.12 7.92
CA LEU A 47 -5.86 3.99 8.84
C LEU A 47 -5.84 3.49 10.28
N LEU A 48 -6.00 2.18 10.49
CA LEU A 48 -5.94 1.59 11.83
C LEU A 48 -4.52 1.62 12.40
N VAL A 49 -3.53 1.21 11.62
CA VAL A 49 -2.13 1.11 12.06
C VAL A 49 -1.56 2.49 12.41
N PHE A 50 -1.86 3.51 11.61
CA PHE A 50 -1.28 4.85 11.72
C PHE A 50 -2.29 5.89 12.28
N GLU A 51 -3.30 5.45 13.03
CA GLU A 51 -4.36 6.30 13.59
C GLU A 51 -3.82 7.54 14.31
N GLU A 52 -2.81 7.40 15.15
CA GLU A 52 -2.19 8.53 15.87
C GLU A 52 -1.53 9.54 14.92
N LEU A 53 -0.96 9.08 13.79
CA LEU A 53 -0.39 9.98 12.78
C LEU A 53 -1.49 10.74 12.05
N LEU A 54 -2.61 10.06 11.79
CA LEU A 54 -3.79 10.68 11.18
C LEU A 54 -4.35 11.78 12.09
N GLU A 55 -4.49 11.50 13.39
CA GLU A 55 -4.91 12.48 14.40
C GLU A 55 -3.94 13.66 14.52
N ALA A 56 -2.64 13.41 14.33
CA ALA A 56 -1.60 14.43 14.29
C ALA A 56 -1.57 15.25 12.98
N GLY A 57 -2.46 14.97 12.02
CA GLY A 57 -2.55 15.70 10.76
C GLY A 57 -1.48 15.32 9.73
N ILE A 58 -0.83 14.15 9.88
CA ILE A 58 0.10 13.63 8.87
C ILE A 58 -0.70 13.25 7.61
N PRO A 59 -0.21 13.55 6.39
CA PRO A 59 -0.93 13.26 5.16
C PRO A 59 -1.01 11.75 4.85
N PHE A 60 -2.18 11.31 4.39
CA PHE A 60 -2.46 9.95 3.91
C PHE A 60 -2.82 10.01 2.43
N LEU A 61 -2.00 9.42 1.55
CA LEU A 61 -2.19 9.46 0.10
C LEU A 61 -2.55 8.09 -0.45
N ALA A 62 -3.61 7.98 -1.22
CA ALA A 62 -3.90 6.79 -2.00
C ALA A 62 -3.07 6.77 -3.29
N HIS A 63 -2.36 5.68 -3.56
CA HIS A 63 -1.46 5.57 -4.72
C HIS A 63 -1.61 4.23 -5.46
N GLU A 64 -1.95 4.30 -6.75
CA GLU A 64 -2.17 3.10 -7.60
C GLU A 64 -0.96 2.16 -7.68
N MET A 65 0.25 2.68 -7.57
CA MET A 65 1.46 1.90 -7.83
C MET A 65 1.78 0.91 -6.70
N VAL A 66 1.20 1.05 -5.51
CA VAL A 66 1.41 0.16 -4.36
C VAL A 66 0.29 -0.89 -4.19
N ARG A 67 -0.53 -1.13 -5.22
CA ARG A 67 -1.58 -2.16 -5.23
C ARG A 67 -1.04 -3.58 -5.32
N GLU A 68 -1.85 -4.53 -4.87
CA GLU A 68 -1.64 -5.97 -5.11
C GLU A 68 -1.50 -6.23 -6.61
N GLU A 69 -0.86 -7.34 -6.96
CA GLU A 69 -0.97 -7.91 -8.30
C GLU A 69 -2.46 -7.99 -8.69
N THR A 70 -2.83 -7.35 -9.80
CA THR A 70 -4.24 -7.17 -10.17
C THR A 70 -4.60 -7.86 -11.47
N GLY A 71 -5.91 -7.95 -11.73
CA GLY A 71 -6.50 -8.65 -12.88
C GLY A 71 -6.97 -10.07 -12.55
N ILE A 72 -7.91 -10.59 -13.34
CA ILE A 72 -8.66 -11.85 -13.18
C ILE A 72 -9.44 -11.95 -11.85
N HIS A 73 -8.79 -11.77 -10.70
CA HIS A 73 -9.39 -11.84 -9.36
C HIS A 73 -10.02 -10.49 -8.99
N VAL A 74 -11.34 -10.41 -9.08
CA VAL A 74 -12.09 -9.16 -8.84
C VAL A 74 -11.95 -8.59 -7.43
N CYS A 75 -11.50 -9.36 -6.45
CA CYS A 75 -11.17 -8.86 -5.11
C CYS A 75 -9.97 -7.87 -5.14
N ASP A 76 -9.17 -7.87 -6.21
CA ASP A 76 -8.05 -6.94 -6.43
C ASP A 76 -8.44 -5.72 -7.27
N LYS A 77 -9.64 -5.74 -7.86
CA LYS A 77 -10.23 -4.58 -8.53
C LYS A 77 -10.62 -3.55 -7.48
N ARG A 78 -10.12 -2.31 -7.59
CA ARG A 78 -10.52 -1.24 -6.67
C ARG A 78 -11.90 -0.71 -7.02
N ARG A 79 -12.56 -0.12 -6.04
CA ARG A 79 -13.83 0.61 -6.25
C ARG A 79 -13.58 1.99 -6.89
N PRO A 80 -14.62 2.63 -7.44
CA PRO A 80 -14.49 3.98 -8.00
C PRO A 80 -13.92 4.98 -7.00
N LYS A 81 -13.05 5.89 -7.46
CA LYS A 81 -12.41 6.92 -6.62
C LYS A 81 -13.44 7.75 -5.85
N SER A 82 -14.49 8.18 -6.54
CA SER A 82 -15.62 8.97 -6.02
C SER A 82 -16.35 8.28 -4.87
N ARG A 83 -16.45 6.95 -4.90
CA ARG A 83 -16.98 6.16 -3.79
C ARG A 83 -15.99 6.10 -2.63
N GLN A 84 -14.72 5.85 -2.91
CA GLN A 84 -13.69 5.76 -1.88
C GLN A 84 -13.49 7.07 -1.13
N MET A 85 -13.54 8.22 -1.82
CA MET A 85 -13.49 9.55 -1.20
C MET A 85 -14.61 9.80 -0.21
N LYS A 86 -15.80 9.22 -0.44
CA LYS A 86 -16.93 9.32 0.50
C LYS A 86 -16.76 8.40 1.72
N GLU A 87 -16.19 7.22 1.50
CA GLU A 87 -15.97 6.22 2.56
C GLU A 87 -14.76 6.56 3.44
N PHE A 88 -13.74 7.21 2.88
CA PHE A 88 -12.48 7.54 3.54
C PHE A 88 -12.13 9.03 3.31
N PRO A 89 -12.94 9.97 3.83
CA PRO A 89 -12.74 11.41 3.61
C PRO A 89 -11.40 11.95 4.11
N GLN A 90 -10.73 11.22 5.00
CA GLN A 90 -9.43 11.54 5.55
C GLN A 90 -8.23 11.15 4.66
N VAL A 91 -8.47 10.42 3.56
CA VAL A 91 -7.42 10.01 2.62
C VAL A 91 -7.48 10.90 1.38
N ASP A 92 -6.32 11.41 0.96
CA ASP A 92 -6.18 12.15 -0.29
C ASP A 92 -6.04 11.18 -1.47
N PHE A 93 -7.02 11.22 -2.37
CA PHE A 93 -7.04 10.45 -3.62
C PHE A 93 -6.57 11.27 -4.84
N GLY A 94 -5.93 12.42 -4.64
CA GLY A 94 -5.47 13.33 -5.69
C GLY A 94 -4.55 12.67 -6.72
N LEU A 95 -3.80 11.64 -6.32
CA LEU A 95 -2.91 10.87 -7.20
C LEU A 95 -3.64 9.83 -8.09
N LEU A 96 -4.92 9.57 -7.86
CA LEU A 96 -5.72 8.72 -8.74
C LEU A 96 -6.26 9.56 -9.90
N GLU A 97 -5.77 9.32 -11.11
CA GLU A 97 -6.15 10.09 -12.31
C GLU A 97 -7.55 9.74 -12.84
N SER A 98 -8.03 8.51 -12.59
CA SER A 98 -9.30 8.00 -13.11
C SER A 98 -10.26 7.61 -11.98
N ASP A 99 -11.56 7.86 -12.19
CA ASP A 99 -12.59 7.36 -11.28
C ASP A 99 -12.64 5.83 -11.29
N ASP A 100 -12.66 5.23 -12.47
CA ASP A 100 -12.65 3.78 -12.67
C ASP A 100 -11.26 3.16 -12.55
N ASP A 101 -11.22 1.87 -12.23
CA ASP A 101 -10.01 1.06 -12.18
C ASP A 101 -9.53 0.68 -13.58
N VAL A 102 -8.62 1.48 -14.13
CA VAL A 102 -8.05 1.28 -15.46
C VAL A 102 -6.90 0.26 -15.51
N ILE A 103 -6.37 -0.16 -14.35
CA ILE A 103 -5.27 -1.14 -14.26
C ILE A 103 -5.83 -2.57 -14.29
N PHE A 104 -6.99 -2.78 -13.66
CA PHE A 104 -7.62 -4.09 -13.60
C PHE A 104 -8.13 -4.56 -14.97
N ARG A 105 -7.69 -5.75 -15.37
CA ARG A 105 -8.12 -6.43 -16.60
C ARG A 105 -8.79 -7.76 -16.25
N ASN A 106 -9.97 -8.02 -16.83
CA ASN A 106 -10.74 -9.25 -16.57
C ASN A 106 -10.08 -10.49 -17.21
N ASP A 107 -9.32 -10.28 -18.27
CA ASP A 107 -8.73 -11.29 -19.15
C ASP A 107 -7.22 -11.46 -18.95
N HIS A 108 -6.59 -10.62 -18.10
CA HIS A 108 -5.15 -10.63 -17.88
C HIS A 108 -4.81 -10.39 -16.42
N ARG A 109 -4.09 -11.32 -15.82
CA ARG A 109 -3.44 -11.15 -14.51
C ARG A 109 -2.07 -10.53 -14.75
N GLU A 110 -1.72 -9.50 -13.99
CA GLU A 110 -0.41 -8.89 -14.07
C GLU A 110 0.71 -9.93 -13.88
N THR A 111 1.69 -9.89 -14.79
CA THR A 111 2.94 -10.60 -14.65
C THR A 111 3.82 -9.93 -13.59
N LYS A 112 4.80 -10.66 -13.04
CA LYS A 112 5.78 -10.05 -12.10
C LYS A 112 6.57 -8.90 -12.72
N ALA A 113 6.79 -8.90 -14.04
CA ALA A 113 7.42 -7.80 -14.75
C ALA A 113 6.54 -6.53 -14.75
N GLU A 114 5.23 -6.68 -14.95
CA GLU A 114 4.28 -5.55 -14.89
C GLU A 114 4.18 -4.98 -13.47
N VAL A 115 4.09 -5.85 -12.45
CA VAL A 115 4.16 -5.41 -11.04
C VAL A 115 5.47 -4.71 -10.75
N GLY A 116 6.60 -5.24 -11.24
CA GLY A 116 7.92 -4.62 -11.14
C GLY A 116 7.97 -3.23 -11.77
N GLY A 117 7.33 -3.03 -12.93
CA GLY A 117 7.19 -1.72 -13.56
C GLY A 117 6.41 -0.73 -12.68
N ARG A 118 5.35 -1.17 -11.99
CA ARG A 118 4.63 -0.34 -11.01
C ARG A 118 5.49 -0.02 -9.79
N VAL A 119 6.19 -1.01 -9.25
CA VAL A 119 7.12 -0.81 -8.13
C VAL A 119 8.18 0.23 -8.51
N TYR A 120 8.76 0.13 -9.70
CA TYR A 120 9.76 1.09 -10.18
C TYR A 120 9.21 2.51 -10.24
N LYS A 121 8.03 2.71 -10.84
CA LYS A 121 7.34 4.01 -10.87
C LYS A 121 7.07 4.56 -9.48
N PHE A 122 6.68 3.70 -8.53
CA PHE A 122 6.51 4.11 -7.13
C PHE A 122 7.84 4.56 -6.51
N MET A 123 8.94 3.83 -6.75
CA MET A 123 10.26 4.20 -6.24
C MET A 123 10.77 5.50 -6.85
N GLU A 124 10.53 5.74 -8.15
CA GLU A 124 10.84 7.03 -8.79
C GLU A 124 10.06 8.17 -8.14
N TRP A 125 8.74 8.02 -7.98
CA TRP A 125 7.90 8.99 -7.29
C TRP A 125 8.38 9.25 -5.87
N LEU A 126 8.69 8.19 -5.11
CA LEU A 126 9.17 8.27 -3.74
C LEU A 126 10.54 8.95 -3.65
N SER A 127 11.42 8.77 -4.65
CA SER A 127 12.74 9.39 -4.69
C SER A 127 12.71 10.91 -4.87
N GLY A 128 11.60 11.45 -5.37
CA GLY A 128 11.37 12.89 -5.53
C GLY A 128 10.73 13.56 -4.32
N ARG A 129 10.48 12.81 -3.24
CA ARG A 129 9.82 13.28 -2.03
C ARG A 129 10.80 13.79 -0.98
N ASP A 130 10.39 14.79 -0.22
CA ASP A 130 11.21 15.37 0.85
C ASP A 130 11.15 14.57 2.15
N GLU A 131 10.06 13.84 2.35
CA GLU A 131 9.77 13.01 3.52
C GLU A 131 10.86 11.95 3.77
N LYS A 132 11.32 11.85 5.03
CA LYS A 132 12.42 10.95 5.41
C LYS A 132 11.95 9.59 5.91
N VAL A 133 10.74 9.54 6.45
CA VAL A 133 10.12 8.30 6.94
C VAL A 133 8.71 8.26 6.38
N VAL A 134 8.43 7.21 5.60
CA VAL A 134 7.16 7.03 4.90
C VAL A 134 6.57 5.69 5.31
N GLY A 135 5.34 5.70 5.82
CA GLY A 135 4.56 4.49 6.05
C GLY A 135 3.93 4.04 4.74
N VAL A 136 3.97 2.74 4.42
CA VAL A 136 3.33 2.21 3.21
C VAL A 136 2.45 1.02 3.57
N ALA A 137 1.13 1.15 3.37
CA ALA A 137 0.19 0.05 3.51
C ALA A 137 -0.10 -0.57 2.13
N SER A 138 0.41 -1.79 1.93
CA SER A 138 0.38 -2.49 0.64
C SER A 138 0.06 -3.99 0.84
N HIS A 139 0.43 -4.84 -0.10
CA HIS A 139 0.06 -6.24 -0.18
C HIS A 139 1.28 -7.13 -0.39
N SER A 140 1.17 -8.40 -0.03
CA SER A 140 2.30 -9.32 0.01
C SER A 140 2.91 -9.60 -1.37
N GLY A 141 2.10 -9.68 -2.43
CA GLY A 141 2.62 -9.90 -3.79
C GLY A 141 3.42 -8.69 -4.31
N TRP A 142 2.97 -7.48 -3.98
CA TRP A 142 3.69 -6.25 -4.27
C TRP A 142 5.00 -6.15 -3.46
N LEU A 143 4.93 -6.37 -2.15
CA LEU A 143 6.10 -6.33 -1.26
C LEU A 143 7.15 -7.37 -1.66
N LEU A 144 6.74 -8.57 -2.05
CA LEU A 144 7.66 -9.59 -2.58
C LEU A 144 8.41 -9.07 -3.82
N THR A 145 7.69 -8.41 -4.73
CA THR A 145 8.27 -7.84 -5.96
C THR A 145 9.23 -6.70 -5.68
N VAL A 146 8.97 -5.88 -4.66
CA VAL A 146 9.90 -4.84 -4.19
C VAL A 146 11.25 -5.44 -3.82
N PHE A 147 11.27 -6.41 -2.90
CA PHE A 147 12.52 -6.90 -2.31
C PHE A 147 13.21 -7.99 -3.14
N ASN A 148 12.51 -8.64 -4.07
CA ASN A 148 13.10 -9.68 -4.92
C ASN A 148 13.36 -9.23 -6.35
N GLY A 149 12.67 -8.19 -6.84
CA GLY A 149 12.73 -7.77 -8.23
C GLY A 149 13.38 -6.42 -8.45
N ILE A 150 13.24 -5.47 -7.52
CA ILE A 150 13.62 -4.07 -7.74
C ILE A 150 14.73 -3.60 -6.81
N CYS A 151 14.63 -3.91 -5.51
CA CYS A 151 15.63 -3.51 -4.53
C CYS A 151 16.77 -4.54 -4.45
N GLU A 152 18.00 -4.06 -4.43
CA GLU A 152 19.13 -4.83 -3.92
C GLU A 152 19.10 -4.77 -2.38
N CYS A 153 18.90 -5.92 -1.72
CA CYS A 153 18.74 -5.97 -0.27
C CYS A 153 19.16 -7.30 0.35
N ASP A 154 19.32 -7.30 1.67
CA ASP A 154 19.58 -8.50 2.49
C ASP A 154 18.55 -9.61 2.24
N GLU A 155 19.00 -10.87 2.26
CA GLU A 155 18.15 -12.07 2.11
C GLU A 155 16.97 -12.11 3.08
N LYS A 156 17.12 -11.56 4.30
CA LYS A 156 16.05 -11.50 5.30
C LYS A 156 14.82 -10.70 4.85
N LEU A 157 15.00 -9.74 3.94
CA LEU A 157 13.91 -8.91 3.42
C LEU A 157 13.16 -9.57 2.26
N LYS A 158 13.78 -10.57 1.62
CA LYS A 158 13.23 -11.28 0.46
C LYS A 158 12.12 -12.27 0.82
N GLY A 159 12.03 -12.66 2.09
CA GLY A 159 11.00 -13.56 2.60
C GLY A 159 9.59 -12.95 2.53
N TRP A 160 8.59 -13.82 2.35
CA TRP A 160 7.17 -13.46 2.29
C TRP A 160 6.72 -12.67 3.52
N PHE A 161 5.94 -11.62 3.31
CA PHE A 161 5.32 -10.83 4.38
C PHE A 161 4.00 -11.48 4.81
N GLN A 162 3.87 -11.77 6.10
CA GLN A 162 2.65 -12.29 6.69
C GLN A 162 1.56 -11.21 6.78
N THR A 163 0.30 -11.62 6.84
CA THR A 163 -0.82 -10.68 7.07
C THR A 163 -0.66 -9.96 8.41
N GLY A 164 -0.69 -8.63 8.38
CA GLY A 164 -0.50 -7.82 9.58
C GLY A 164 0.95 -7.75 10.05
N GLU A 165 1.92 -8.02 9.17
CA GLU A 165 3.33 -7.81 9.43
C GLU A 165 3.77 -6.39 9.01
N MET A 166 4.60 -5.75 9.83
CA MET A 166 5.27 -4.50 9.50
C MET A 166 6.79 -4.72 9.52
N ARG A 167 7.49 -4.22 8.50
CA ARG A 167 8.95 -4.13 8.49
C ARG A 167 9.39 -2.69 8.28
N SER A 168 10.39 -2.26 9.03
CA SER A 168 11.10 -1.01 8.79
C SER A 168 12.36 -1.28 7.98
N VAL A 169 12.57 -0.52 6.91
CA VAL A 169 13.73 -0.66 6.03
C VAL A 169 14.34 0.70 5.74
N LYS A 170 15.68 0.74 5.61
CA LYS A 170 16.38 1.92 5.11
C LYS A 170 16.50 1.79 3.60
N LEU A 171 15.84 2.67 2.87
CA LEU A 171 15.95 2.76 1.41
C LEU A 171 17.03 3.77 1.03
N SER A 172 17.78 3.51 -0.04
CA SER A 172 18.77 4.45 -0.59
C SER A 172 18.69 4.43 -2.11
N PHE A 173 18.55 5.61 -2.71
CA PHE A 173 18.49 5.76 -4.15
C PHE A 173 19.90 6.02 -4.69
N VAL A 174 20.40 5.10 -5.51
CA VAL A 174 21.69 5.25 -6.19
C VAL A 174 21.43 5.85 -7.57
N ARG A 175 21.76 7.13 -7.74
CA ARG A 175 21.83 7.74 -9.08
C ARG A 175 23.21 7.38 -9.66
N LYS A 176 23.22 6.63 -10.75
CA LYS A 176 24.43 6.43 -11.56
C LYS A 176 24.68 7.66 -12.41
#